data_AF-A0A355S1N5-F1
#
_entry.id   AF-A0A355S1N5-F1
#
_cell.length_a   1.000
_cell.length_b   1.000
_cell.length_c   1.000
_cell.angle_alpha   90.00
_cell.angle_beta   90.00
_cell.angle_gamma   90.00
#
_symmetry.space_group_name_H-M   'P 1'
#
loop_
_entity.id
_entity.type
_entity.pdbx_description
1 polymer ?
#
loop_
_entity_poly.entity_id
_entity_poly.type
_entity_poly.pdbx_seq_one_letter_code
_entity_poly.pdbx_strand_id
1 'polypeptide(L)'
;IQLKEQGMLTDPISTVIEKYLNEIGEHKYNIIARDLGMTLKDAQAIGDMIKSLEPKPGRGFADTQDIKYIVPDVEIEKISGKYVVIVNERTTPRLSINPYYRNILKTDEKDDEARKYVRKKLDSAAWLIKSIEQRKATIYNVVNSIVKFQQDFFDKGLDYLKPLTLKDVAKVVGVHESTVSRAING
;
A
#
# COMPACT_ATOMS: atom_id res chain seq x y z
N ILE A 1 31.00 -21.09 1.62
CA ILE A 1 30.44 -21.36 0.27
C ILE A 1 30.99 -20.36 -0.75
N GLN A 2 30.72 -19.04 -0.62
CA GLN A 2 31.23 -18.02 -1.55
C GLN A 2 32.75 -18.07 -1.76
N LEU A 3 33.55 -18.08 -0.68
CA LEU A 3 35.01 -18.20 -0.78
C LEU A 3 35.50 -19.56 -1.31
N LYS A 4 34.68 -20.61 -1.16
CA LYS A 4 34.98 -21.94 -1.70
C LYS A 4 34.84 -21.94 -3.23
N GLU A 5 33.81 -21.28 -3.76
CA GLU A 5 33.64 -21.11 -5.21
C GLU A 5 34.67 -20.18 -5.83
N GLN A 6 35.11 -19.15 -5.10
CA GLN A 6 36.18 -18.24 -5.55
C GLN A 6 37.58 -18.87 -5.49
N GLY A 7 37.72 -20.08 -4.96
CA GLY A 7 39.02 -20.75 -4.78
C GLY A 7 39.93 -20.09 -3.72
N MET A 8 39.37 -19.24 -2.85
CA MET A 8 40.10 -18.46 -1.85
C MET A 8 40.00 -19.03 -0.43
N LEU A 9 39.29 -20.15 -0.24
CA LEU A 9 39.15 -20.79 1.06
C LEU A 9 40.43 -21.56 1.43
N THR A 10 41.13 -21.08 2.45
CA THR A 10 42.29 -21.74 3.06
C THR A 10 41.98 -22.13 4.51
N ASP A 11 42.76 -23.03 5.11
CA ASP A 11 42.54 -23.50 6.50
C ASP A 11 42.50 -22.36 7.55
N PRO A 12 43.40 -21.34 7.49
CA PRO A 12 43.29 -20.19 8.39
C PRO A 12 42.00 -19.39 8.19
N ILE A 13 41.57 -19.19 6.95
CA ILE A 13 40.34 -18.45 6.61
C ILE A 13 39.09 -19.21 7.06
N SER A 14 39.05 -20.53 6.88
CA SER A 14 37.94 -21.38 7.37
C SER A 14 37.80 -21.29 8.88
N THR A 15 38.93 -21.35 9.60
CA THR A 15 38.96 -21.25 11.06
C THR A 15 38.44 -19.89 11.54
N VAL A 16 38.79 -18.81 10.86
CA VAL A 16 38.28 -17.46 11.15
C VAL A 16 36.78 -17.35 10.93
N ILE A 17 36.25 -17.93 9.85
CA ILE A 17 34.81 -17.92 9.53
C ILE A 17 34.01 -18.76 10.54
N GLU A 18 34.55 -19.88 11.01
CA GLU A 18 33.85 -20.77 11.93
C GLU A 18 33.86 -20.28 13.38
N LYS A 19 34.95 -19.62 13.82
CA LYS A 19 35.20 -19.35 15.24
C LYS A 19 35.34 -17.87 15.61
N TYR A 20 35.61 -16.99 14.64
CA TYR A 20 36.05 -15.61 14.92
C TYR A 20 35.21 -14.52 14.21
N LEU A 21 33.99 -14.83 13.75
CA LEU A 21 33.12 -13.84 13.09
C LEU A 21 32.69 -12.70 14.04
N ASN A 22 32.48 -12.99 15.32
CA ASN A 22 32.11 -11.97 16.31
C ASN A 22 33.26 -10.98 16.53
N GLU A 23 34.48 -11.49 16.61
CA GLU A 23 35.71 -10.74 16.79
C GLU A 23 35.99 -9.85 15.57
N ILE A 24 35.67 -10.31 14.35
CA ILE A 24 35.69 -9.47 13.14
C ILE A 24 34.66 -8.33 13.25
N GLY A 25 33.44 -8.63 13.70
CA GLY A 25 32.39 -7.62 13.91
C GLY A 25 32.77 -6.55 14.93
N GLU A 26 33.47 -6.97 15.99
CA GLU A 26 33.96 -6.10 17.07
C GLU A 26 35.34 -5.49 16.79
N HIS A 27 35.92 -5.69 15.60
CA HIS A 27 37.25 -5.18 15.21
C HIS A 27 38.42 -5.67 16.10
N LYS A 28 38.26 -6.84 16.74
CA LYS A 28 39.25 -7.45 17.66
C LYS A 28 40.28 -8.33 16.93
N TYR A 29 40.91 -7.80 15.88
CA TYR A 29 41.89 -8.54 15.05
C TYR A 29 43.14 -9.00 15.82
N ASN A 30 43.48 -8.32 16.92
CA ASN A 30 44.58 -8.72 17.80
C ASN A 30 44.39 -10.12 18.43
N ILE A 31 43.15 -10.50 18.72
CA ILE A 31 42.82 -11.81 19.30
C ILE A 31 43.02 -12.90 18.25
N ILE A 32 42.51 -12.65 17.03
CA ILE A 32 42.63 -13.55 15.88
C ILE A 32 44.10 -13.78 15.52
N ALA A 33 44.90 -12.71 15.45
CA ALA A 33 46.32 -12.79 15.14
C ALA A 33 47.10 -13.61 16.18
N ARG A 34 46.80 -13.43 17.47
CA ARG A 34 47.44 -14.15 18.57
C ARG A 34 47.07 -15.63 18.56
N ASP A 35 45.79 -15.96 18.43
CA ASP A 35 45.29 -17.33 18.54
C ASP A 35 45.70 -18.20 17.35
N LEU A 36 45.81 -17.60 16.16
CA LEU A 36 46.18 -18.31 14.93
C LEU A 36 47.66 -18.16 14.56
N GLY A 37 48.46 -17.47 15.39
CA GLY A 37 49.89 -17.30 15.17
C GLY A 37 50.24 -16.54 13.87
N MET A 38 49.40 -15.59 13.46
CA MET A 38 49.59 -14.79 12.24
C MET A 38 49.85 -13.32 12.57
N THR A 39 50.24 -12.53 11.57
CA THR A 39 50.43 -11.10 11.81
C THR A 39 49.08 -10.37 11.93
N LEU A 40 49.05 -9.25 12.63
CA LEU A 40 47.86 -8.39 12.72
C LEU A 40 47.37 -7.96 11.32
N LYS A 41 48.31 -7.72 10.41
CA LYS A 41 48.03 -7.34 9.03
C LYS A 41 47.31 -8.46 8.27
N ASP A 42 47.71 -9.71 8.48
CA ASP A 42 47.07 -10.87 7.85
C ASP A 42 45.67 -11.10 8.41
N ALA A 43 45.49 -11.00 9.74
CA ALA A 43 44.19 -11.12 10.38
C ALA A 43 43.21 -10.03 9.90
N GLN A 44 43.70 -8.80 9.71
CA GLN A 44 42.92 -7.70 9.16
C GLN A 44 42.55 -7.96 7.69
N ALA A 45 43.49 -8.43 6.87
CA ALA A 45 43.23 -8.76 5.46
C ALA A 45 42.15 -9.84 5.29
N ILE A 46 42.17 -10.88 6.15
CA ILE A 46 41.13 -11.91 6.19
C ILE A 46 39.77 -11.31 6.57
N GLY A 47 39.75 -10.43 7.57
CA GLY A 47 38.53 -9.75 8.01
C GLY A 47 37.92 -8.85 6.93
N ASP A 48 38.75 -8.08 6.23
CA ASP A 48 38.33 -7.20 5.14
C ASP A 48 37.76 -8.01 3.96
N MET A 49 38.38 -9.15 3.65
CA MET A 49 37.88 -10.09 2.66
C MET A 49 36.51 -10.67 3.06
N ILE A 50 36.34 -11.09 4.32
CA ILE A 50 35.04 -11.61 4.81
C ILE A 50 33.96 -10.52 4.75
N LYS A 51 34.29 -9.28 5.11
CA LYS A 51 33.37 -8.12 5.03
C LYS A 51 32.93 -7.79 3.60
N SER A 52 33.73 -8.17 2.59
CA SER A 52 33.39 -7.97 1.18
C SER A 52 32.38 -8.98 0.62
N LEU A 53 32.07 -10.05 1.36
CA LEU A 53 31.13 -11.08 0.93
C LEU A 53 29.68 -10.64 1.17
N GLU A 54 28.75 -11.17 0.37
CA GLU A 54 27.32 -10.89 0.54
C GLU A 54 26.72 -11.86 1.58
N PRO A 55 26.31 -11.40 2.78
CA PRO A 55 25.79 -12.29 3.82
C PRO A 55 24.46 -12.94 3.44
N LYS A 56 23.70 -12.36 2.49
CA LYS A 56 22.41 -12.89 2.03
C LYS A 56 22.36 -12.97 0.49
N PRO A 57 23.11 -13.89 -0.13
CA PRO A 57 23.26 -13.96 -1.59
C PRO A 57 21.93 -14.23 -2.33
N GLY A 58 20.97 -14.86 -1.66
CA GLY A 58 19.63 -15.09 -2.20
C GLY A 58 18.74 -13.84 -2.27
N ARG A 59 19.13 -12.70 -1.67
CA ARG A 59 18.29 -11.48 -1.61
C ARG A 59 17.97 -10.92 -3.00
N GLY A 60 18.91 -11.02 -3.95
CA GLY A 60 18.70 -10.57 -5.34
C GLY A 60 17.85 -11.52 -6.19
N PHE A 61 17.58 -12.73 -5.70
CA PHE A 61 16.73 -13.74 -6.35
C PHE A 61 15.37 -13.88 -5.68
N ALA A 62 15.17 -13.22 -4.54
CA ALA A 62 13.83 -13.01 -4.02
C ALA A 62 13.12 -12.12 -5.03
N ASP A 63 12.12 -12.70 -5.70
CA ASP A 63 11.17 -11.96 -6.50
C ASP A 63 10.70 -10.79 -5.63
N THR A 64 11.09 -9.56 -6.00
CA THR A 64 10.48 -8.36 -5.45
C THR A 64 9.06 -8.35 -6.00
N GLN A 65 8.22 -9.30 -5.53
CA GLN A 65 6.79 -9.17 -5.66
C GLN A 65 6.51 -7.77 -5.13
N ASP A 66 6.04 -6.92 -6.04
CA ASP A 66 5.69 -5.52 -5.77
C ASP A 66 5.10 -5.46 -4.37
N ILE A 67 5.77 -4.75 -3.46
CA ILE A 67 5.24 -4.54 -2.13
C ILE A 67 3.92 -3.80 -2.34
N LYS A 68 2.82 -4.54 -2.30
CA LYS A 68 1.48 -4.00 -2.56
C LYS A 68 1.06 -3.23 -1.32
N TYR A 69 1.24 -1.92 -1.37
CA TYR A 69 0.69 -1.03 -0.37
C TYR A 69 -0.83 -1.05 -0.45
N ILE A 70 -1.48 -1.14 0.71
CA ILE A 70 -2.92 -0.96 0.81
C ILE A 70 -3.18 0.54 0.65
N VAL A 71 -3.84 0.92 -0.45
CA VAL A 71 -4.31 2.29 -0.66
C VAL A 71 -5.70 2.41 -0.04
N PRO A 72 -5.91 3.31 0.93
CA PRO A 72 -7.22 3.46 1.56
C PRO A 72 -8.20 4.17 0.62
N ASP A 73 -9.46 3.74 0.67
CA ASP A 73 -10.56 4.42 -0.03
C ASP A 73 -10.95 5.75 0.64
N VAL A 74 -10.73 5.86 1.96
CA VAL A 74 -11.06 7.04 2.76
C VAL A 74 -9.99 7.29 3.81
N GLU A 75 -9.61 8.55 3.95
CA GLU A 75 -8.68 9.05 4.97
C GLU A 75 -9.43 9.96 5.96
N ILE A 76 -9.01 9.93 7.21
CA ILE A 76 -9.59 10.74 8.28
C ILE A 76 -8.46 11.58 8.89
N GLU A 77 -8.59 12.89 8.80
CA GLU A 77 -7.61 13.84 9.32
C GLU A 77 -8.21 14.74 10.39
N LYS A 78 -7.43 15.12 11.39
CA LYS A 78 -7.86 16.09 12.41
C LYS A 78 -7.30 17.47 12.06
N ILE A 79 -8.15 18.34 11.53
CA ILE A 79 -7.78 19.70 11.12
C ILE A 79 -8.45 20.69 12.08
N SER A 80 -7.66 21.54 12.74
CA SER A 80 -8.16 22.55 13.69
C SER A 80 -9.11 21.98 14.75
N GLY A 81 -8.79 20.78 15.26
CA GLY A 81 -9.58 20.09 16.28
C GLY A 81 -10.84 19.38 15.77
N LYS A 82 -11.10 19.37 14.46
CA LYS A 82 -12.24 18.66 13.85
C LYS A 82 -11.77 17.54 12.95
N TYR A 83 -12.43 16.40 13.01
CA TYR A 83 -12.19 15.30 12.06
C TYR A 83 -12.83 15.61 10.72
N VAL A 84 -12.04 15.51 9.66
CA VAL A 84 -12.41 15.71 8.26
C VAL A 84 -12.23 14.38 7.54
N VAL A 85 -13.26 13.99 6.79
CA VAL A 85 -13.28 12.76 5.99
C VAL A 85 -12.90 13.11 4.56
N ILE A 86 -11.88 12.45 4.02
CA ILE A 86 -11.36 12.67 2.68
C ILE A 86 -11.52 11.37 1.89
N VAL A 87 -12.36 11.36 0.85
CA VAL A 87 -12.51 10.20 -0.03
C VAL A 87 -11.38 10.20 -1.06
N ASN A 88 -10.64 9.11 -1.16
CA ASN A 88 -9.50 9.01 -2.05
C ASN A 88 -9.96 8.81 -3.49
N GLU A 89 -9.74 9.81 -4.34
CA GLU A 89 -10.12 9.75 -5.76
C GLU A 89 -9.07 9.06 -6.64
N ARG A 90 -7.89 8.72 -6.11
CA ARG A 90 -6.78 8.19 -6.91
C ARG A 90 -7.11 6.87 -7.60
N THR A 91 -8.06 6.11 -7.06
CA THR A 91 -8.51 4.82 -7.60
C THR A 91 -9.61 4.96 -8.65
N THR A 92 -10.26 6.13 -8.78
CA THR A 92 -11.37 6.35 -9.71
C THR A 92 -10.98 7.29 -10.86
N PRO A 93 -10.93 6.81 -12.12
CA PRO A 93 -10.64 7.68 -13.25
C PRO A 93 -11.72 8.76 -13.41
N ARG A 94 -11.32 9.97 -13.81
CA ARG A 94 -12.27 11.04 -14.13
C ARG A 94 -13.02 10.69 -15.42
N LEU A 95 -14.28 10.31 -15.28
CA LEU A 95 -15.13 9.98 -16.41
C LEU A 95 -15.87 11.22 -16.91
N SER A 96 -15.83 11.44 -18.22
CA SER A 96 -16.60 12.50 -18.88
C SER A 96 -17.18 11.98 -20.20
N ILE A 97 -18.27 12.61 -20.63
CA ILE A 97 -18.91 12.28 -21.91
C ILE A 97 -18.25 13.13 -23.00
N ASN A 98 -17.73 12.49 -24.05
CA ASN A 98 -17.15 13.19 -25.19
C ASN A 98 -18.22 14.09 -25.87
N PRO A 99 -17.99 15.41 -26.01
CA PRO A 99 -18.92 16.35 -26.62
C PRO A 99 -19.33 16.01 -28.06
N TYR A 100 -18.49 15.32 -28.82
CA TYR A 100 -18.77 14.89 -30.19
C TYR A 100 -20.10 14.13 -30.31
N TYR A 101 -20.33 13.15 -29.42
CA TYR A 101 -21.56 12.35 -29.43
C TYR A 101 -22.79 13.14 -29.00
N ARG A 102 -22.63 14.17 -28.16
CA ARG A 102 -23.73 15.10 -27.85
C ARG A 102 -24.13 15.94 -29.05
N ASN A 103 -23.18 16.26 -29.93
CA ASN A 103 -23.44 17.06 -31.13
C ASN A 103 -24.14 16.23 -32.21
N ILE A 104 -23.84 14.93 -32.35
CA ILE A 104 -24.56 14.02 -33.27
C ILE A 104 -26.08 14.01 -32.99
N LEU A 105 -26.49 14.14 -31.72
CA LEU A 105 -27.92 14.24 -31.39
C LEU A 105 -28.55 15.56 -31.85
N LYS A 106 -27.76 16.64 -31.99
CA LYS A 106 -28.23 17.97 -32.40
C LYS A 106 -28.27 18.16 -33.91
N THR A 107 -27.48 17.41 -34.68
CA THR A 107 -27.40 17.56 -36.14
C THR A 107 -28.51 16.80 -36.84
N ASP A 108 -29.23 17.45 -37.75
CA ASP A 108 -30.40 16.94 -38.49
C ASP A 108 -30.05 15.96 -39.62
N GLU A 109 -29.24 14.95 -39.33
CA GLU A 109 -28.98 13.86 -40.29
C GLU A 109 -30.10 12.81 -40.24
N LYS A 110 -30.44 12.30 -41.44
CA LYS A 110 -31.60 11.45 -41.76
C LYS A 110 -31.57 10.03 -41.17
N ASP A 111 -30.60 9.69 -40.32
CA ASP A 111 -30.41 8.34 -39.78
C ASP A 111 -30.94 8.24 -38.34
N ASP A 112 -32.24 7.96 -38.22
CA ASP A 112 -32.98 7.85 -36.96
C ASP A 112 -32.47 6.70 -36.07
N GLU A 113 -32.01 5.61 -36.67
CA GLU A 113 -31.50 4.45 -35.94
C GLU A 113 -30.13 4.73 -35.30
N ALA A 114 -29.23 5.41 -36.03
CA ALA A 114 -27.96 5.87 -35.48
C ALA A 114 -28.16 6.83 -34.29
N ARG A 115 -29.12 7.76 -34.39
CA ARG A 115 -29.47 8.69 -33.29
C ARG A 115 -30.02 7.96 -32.06
N LYS A 116 -30.95 7.02 -32.24
CA LYS A 116 -31.49 6.21 -31.12
C LYS A 116 -30.38 5.43 -30.43
N TYR A 117 -29.47 4.82 -31.19
CA TYR A 117 -28.33 4.08 -30.64
C TYR A 117 -27.42 4.98 -29.81
N VAL A 118 -27.00 6.13 -30.37
CA VAL A 118 -26.13 7.10 -29.67
C VAL A 118 -26.80 7.61 -28.39
N ARG A 119 -28.10 7.95 -28.44
CA ARG A 119 -28.85 8.40 -27.27
C ARG A 119 -28.85 7.34 -26.16
N LYS A 120 -29.15 6.09 -26.48
CA LYS A 120 -29.11 4.97 -25.52
C LYS A 120 -27.74 4.80 -24.86
N LYS A 121 -26.66 4.95 -25.64
CA LYS A 121 -25.29 4.85 -25.11
C LYS A 121 -24.93 6.04 -24.22
N LEU A 122 -25.36 7.25 -24.59
CA LEU A 122 -25.16 8.45 -23.76
C LEU A 122 -25.92 8.36 -22.44
N ASP A 123 -27.16 7.90 -22.44
CA ASP A 123 -27.95 7.70 -21.22
C ASP A 123 -27.29 6.65 -20.31
N SER A 124 -26.78 5.56 -20.90
CA SER A 124 -26.04 4.53 -20.16
C SER A 124 -24.75 5.08 -19.53
N ALA A 125 -23.99 5.89 -20.27
CA ALA A 125 -22.78 6.53 -19.77
C ALA A 125 -23.08 7.55 -18.65
N ALA A 126 -24.12 8.37 -18.83
CA ALA A 126 -24.56 9.32 -17.80
C ALA A 126 -25.02 8.62 -16.53
N TRP A 127 -25.74 7.50 -16.66
CA TRP A 127 -26.16 6.67 -15.54
C TRP A 127 -24.96 6.07 -14.80
N LEU A 128 -23.93 5.61 -15.51
CA LEU A 128 -22.71 5.08 -14.89
C LEU A 128 -21.98 6.15 -14.08
N ILE A 129 -21.75 7.33 -14.67
CA ILE A 129 -21.10 8.46 -13.99
C ILE A 129 -21.89 8.84 -12.73
N LYS A 130 -23.21 8.96 -12.86
CA LYS A 130 -24.08 9.28 -11.72
C LYS A 130 -24.00 8.21 -10.63
N SER A 131 -23.98 6.93 -11.00
CA SER A 131 -23.87 5.82 -10.04
C SER A 131 -22.55 5.85 -9.27
N ILE A 132 -21.44 6.19 -9.94
CA ILE A 132 -20.12 6.35 -9.29
C ILE A 132 -20.15 7.50 -8.29
N GLU A 133 -20.67 8.66 -8.68
CA GLU A 133 -20.79 9.82 -7.79
C GLU A 133 -21.71 9.53 -6.60
N GLN A 134 -22.81 8.81 -6.81
CA GLN A 134 -23.69 8.35 -5.73
C GLN A 134 -22.98 7.40 -4.76
N ARG A 135 -22.13 6.48 -5.26
CA ARG A 135 -21.32 5.61 -4.40
C ARG A 135 -20.35 6.43 -3.54
N LYS A 136 -19.63 7.39 -4.14
CA LYS A 136 -18.72 8.28 -3.40
C LYS A 136 -19.45 9.04 -2.30
N ALA A 137 -20.59 9.66 -2.62
CA ALA A 137 -21.40 10.39 -1.64
C ALA A 137 -21.90 9.48 -0.51
N THR A 138 -22.30 8.25 -0.84
CA THR A 138 -22.75 7.26 0.16
C THR A 138 -21.61 6.89 1.11
N ILE A 139 -20.43 6.54 0.58
CA ILE A 139 -19.24 6.22 1.38
C ILE A 139 -18.88 7.40 2.29
N TYR A 140 -18.81 8.60 1.75
CA TYR A 140 -18.53 9.82 2.52
C TYR A 140 -19.53 10.00 3.67
N ASN A 141 -20.82 9.89 3.40
CA ASN A 141 -21.86 10.08 4.42
C ASN A 141 -21.81 9.00 5.51
N VAL A 142 -21.57 7.74 5.12
CA VAL A 142 -21.41 6.62 6.05
C VAL A 142 -20.20 6.85 6.96
N VAL A 143 -19.03 7.12 6.39
CA VAL A 143 -17.80 7.33 7.18
C VAL A 143 -17.92 8.57 8.07
N ASN A 144 -18.47 9.67 7.55
CA ASN A 144 -18.71 10.87 8.34
C ASN A 144 -19.66 10.62 9.52
N SER A 145 -20.69 9.79 9.35
CA SER A 145 -21.58 9.38 10.43
C SER A 145 -20.83 8.57 11.50
N ILE A 146 -20.00 7.61 11.07
CA ILE A 146 -19.16 6.80 11.95
C ILE A 146 -18.20 7.68 12.75
N VAL A 147 -17.48 8.60 12.10
CA VAL A 147 -16.53 9.51 12.75
C VAL A 147 -17.22 10.39 13.78
N LYS A 148 -18.41 10.92 13.46
CA LYS A 148 -19.20 11.72 14.42
C LYS A 148 -19.62 10.93 15.65
N PHE A 149 -20.02 9.66 15.47
CA PHE A 149 -20.45 8.82 16.58
C PHE A 149 -19.26 8.33 17.43
N GLN A 150 -18.12 8.08 16.79
CA GLN A 150 -16.91 7.51 17.38
C GLN A 150 -15.85 8.55 17.75
N GLN A 151 -16.21 9.82 17.95
CA GLN A 151 -15.22 10.88 18.28
C GLN A 151 -14.34 10.51 19.48
N ASP A 152 -14.92 9.97 20.56
CA ASP A 152 -14.14 9.56 21.73
C ASP A 152 -13.11 8.47 21.41
N PHE A 153 -13.42 7.54 20.52
CA PHE A 153 -12.47 6.53 20.06
C PHE A 153 -11.29 7.17 19.30
N PHE A 154 -11.58 8.11 18.38
CA PHE A 154 -10.52 8.80 17.64
C PHE A 154 -9.67 9.71 18.53
N ASP A 155 -10.22 10.23 19.63
CA ASP A 155 -9.51 11.11 20.57
C ASP A 155 -8.73 10.36 21.65
N LYS A 156 -9.27 9.26 22.18
CA LYS A 156 -8.78 8.61 23.40
C LYS A 156 -8.38 7.14 23.21
N GLY A 157 -8.62 6.57 22.03
CA GLY A 157 -8.23 5.20 21.68
C GLY A 157 -9.31 4.14 21.91
N LEU A 158 -8.90 2.87 21.82
CA LEU A 158 -9.76 1.70 21.74
C LEU A 158 -10.76 1.55 22.90
N ASP A 159 -10.38 1.94 24.11
CA ASP A 159 -11.23 1.82 25.32
C ASP A 159 -12.50 2.67 25.24
N TYR A 160 -12.53 3.64 24.32
CA TYR A 160 -13.63 4.57 24.14
C TYR A 160 -14.50 4.25 22.90
N LEU A 161 -14.33 3.06 22.33
CA LEU A 161 -15.15 2.59 21.22
C LEU A 161 -16.59 2.37 21.68
N LYS A 162 -17.53 3.04 21.00
CA LYS A 162 -18.96 2.93 21.30
C LYS A 162 -19.62 1.87 20.42
N PRO A 163 -20.57 1.08 20.92
CA PRO A 163 -21.36 0.19 20.08
C PRO A 163 -22.11 1.00 19.01
N LEU A 164 -21.97 0.62 17.74
CA LEU A 164 -22.62 1.27 16.60
C LEU A 164 -23.13 0.20 15.63
N THR A 165 -24.43 0.19 15.34
CA THR A 165 -25.01 -0.79 14.42
C THR A 165 -25.17 -0.24 13.01
N LEU A 166 -25.26 -1.12 12.01
CA LEU A 166 -25.56 -0.72 10.63
C LEU A 166 -26.89 0.02 10.53
N LYS A 167 -27.87 -0.36 11.36
CA LYS A 167 -29.17 0.29 11.47
C LYS A 167 -29.07 1.74 11.93
N ASP A 168 -28.21 2.00 12.91
CA ASP A 168 -27.99 3.36 13.41
C ASP A 168 -27.41 4.25 12.32
N VAL A 169 -26.39 3.77 11.60
CA VAL A 169 -25.78 4.50 10.49
C VAL A 169 -26.76 4.69 9.34
N ALA A 170 -27.51 3.65 8.98
CA ALA A 170 -28.53 3.68 7.93
C ALA A 170 -29.60 4.75 8.20
N LYS A 171 -30.07 4.84 9.45
CA LYS A 171 -31.04 5.85 9.89
C LYS A 171 -30.51 7.28 9.77
N VAL A 172 -29.23 7.51 10.12
CA VAL A 172 -28.59 8.83 10.02
C VAL A 172 -28.36 9.25 8.57
N VAL A 173 -27.94 8.30 7.72
CA VAL A 173 -27.63 8.57 6.30
C VAL A 173 -28.88 8.58 5.42
N GLY A 174 -30.00 8.00 5.87
CA GLY A 174 -31.26 7.95 5.13
C GLY A 174 -31.27 6.87 4.04
N VAL A 175 -30.54 5.78 4.25
CA VAL A 175 -30.43 4.65 3.31
C VAL A 175 -30.84 3.35 3.98
N HIS A 176 -31.00 2.27 3.21
CA HIS A 176 -31.27 0.95 3.76
C HIS A 176 -30.00 0.35 4.39
N GLU A 177 -30.14 -0.51 5.40
CA GLU A 177 -29.02 -1.19 6.06
C GLU A 177 -28.14 -1.96 5.08
N SER A 178 -28.75 -2.59 4.07
CA SER A 178 -28.03 -3.28 2.99
C SER A 178 -27.14 -2.35 2.15
N THR A 179 -27.51 -1.08 2.00
CA THR A 179 -26.69 -0.08 1.30
C THR A 179 -25.45 0.26 2.12
N VAL A 180 -25.60 0.43 3.44
CA VAL A 180 -24.46 0.65 4.34
C VAL A 180 -23.54 -0.57 4.36
N SER A 181 -24.11 -1.77 4.49
CA SER A 181 -23.35 -3.03 4.46
C SER A 181 -22.54 -3.20 3.17
N ARG A 182 -23.12 -2.89 2.01
CA ARG A 182 -22.42 -2.94 0.73
C ARG A 182 -21.34 -1.86 0.59
N ALA A 183 -21.52 -0.71 1.23
CA ALA A 183 -20.53 0.36 1.21
C ALA A 183 -19.29 0.05 2.07
N ILE A 184 -19.43 -0.74 3.14
CA ILE A 184 -18.32 -1.11 4.04
C ILE A 184 -17.57 -2.40 3.63
N ASN A 185 -18.25 -3.31 2.92
CA ASN A 185 -17.70 -4.63 2.56
C ASN A 185 -17.16 -4.69 1.12
N GLY A 186 -17.30 -3.59 0.37
CA GLY A 186 -17.12 -3.57 -1.07
C GLY A 186 -15.88 -2.85 -1.53
#